data_AF-A0A2N6E1H1-F1
#
_entry.id   AF-A0A2N6E1H1-F1
#
_cell.length_a   1.000
_cell.length_b   1.000
_cell.length_c   1.000
_cell.angle_alpha   90.00
_cell.angle_beta   90.00
_cell.angle_gamma   90.00
#
_symmetry.space_group_name_H-M   'P 1'
#
loop_
_entity.id
_entity.type
_entity.pdbx_description
1 polymer ?
#
loop_
_entity_poly.entity_id
_entity_poly.type
_entity_poly.pdbx_seq_one_letter_code
_entity_poly.pdbx_strand_id
1 'polypeptide(L)'
;TAVITEREECLSIKGLRCEVCYRTCPVIDKAITVENYLNVKTGRHTIFEPVVHKKDCTGCGICEKACVLDSPAIVVQPLQPPTESWYEG
;
A
#
# COMPACT_ATOMS: atom_id res chain seq x y z
N THR A 1 -5.14 9.33 -2.50
CA THR A 1 -3.99 8.44 -2.78
C THR A 1 -4.11 7.19 -1.93
N ALA A 2 -3.69 6.03 -2.42
CA ALA A 2 -3.67 4.81 -1.61
C ALA A 2 -2.55 4.85 -0.56
N VAL A 3 -2.81 4.32 0.62
CA VAL A 3 -1.86 4.23 1.73
C VAL A 3 -2.01 2.87 2.40
N ILE A 4 -0.92 2.32 2.92
CA ILE A 4 -0.95 1.09 3.71
C ILE A 4 -1.23 1.50 5.16
N THR A 5 -2.40 1.19 5.67
CA THR A 5 -2.83 1.52 7.04
C THR A 5 -2.50 0.40 8.03
N GLU A 6 -2.67 -0.85 7.62
CA GLU A 6 -2.47 -2.02 8.49
C GLU A 6 -1.23 -2.82 8.06
N ARG A 7 -0.04 -2.30 8.36
CA ARG A 7 1.23 -2.94 7.95
C ARG A 7 1.42 -4.32 8.57
N GLU A 8 0.94 -4.53 9.79
CA GLU A 8 1.05 -5.81 10.50
C GLU A 8 0.10 -6.88 9.95
N GLU A 9 -0.98 -6.48 9.27
CA GLU A 9 -1.94 -7.39 8.64
C GLU A 9 -1.68 -7.65 7.17
N CYS A 10 -0.93 -6.77 6.48
CA CYS A 10 -0.54 -6.98 5.10
C CYS A 10 0.22 -8.30 4.91
N LEU A 11 -0.39 -9.27 4.21
CA LEU A 11 0.18 -10.59 3.98
C LEU A 11 1.58 -10.52 3.34
N SER A 12 1.81 -9.57 2.43
CA SER A 12 3.11 -9.37 1.78
C SER A 12 4.20 -8.97 2.77
N ILE A 13 3.89 -8.02 3.66
CA ILE A 13 4.80 -7.54 4.71
C ILE A 13 5.06 -8.65 5.75
N LYS A 14 4.06 -9.49 6.02
CA LYS A 14 4.19 -10.70 6.86
C LYS A 14 5.08 -11.79 6.23
N GLY A 15 5.56 -11.59 5.01
CA GLY A 15 6.41 -12.54 4.28
C GLY A 15 5.64 -13.65 3.57
N LEU A 16 4.31 -13.54 3.48
CA LEU A 16 3.49 -14.39 2.60
C LEU A 16 3.50 -13.80 1.20
N ARG A 17 3.41 -14.65 0.17
CA ARG A 17 3.45 -14.18 -1.23
C ARG A 17 2.10 -13.59 -1.64
N CYS A 18 1.90 -12.29 -1.38
CA CYS A 18 0.67 -11.56 -1.72
C CYS A 18 0.99 -10.23 -2.42
N GLU A 19 0.86 -10.20 -3.73
CA GLU A 19 1.16 -9.01 -4.56
C GLU A 19 -0.11 -8.48 -5.25
N VAL A 20 -1.30 -8.81 -4.71
CA VAL A 20 -2.57 -8.58 -5.43
C VAL A 20 -2.82 -7.10 -5.69
N CYS A 21 -2.57 -6.23 -4.70
CA CYS A 21 -2.72 -4.78 -4.80
C CYS A 21 -1.78 -4.17 -5.85
N TYR A 22 -0.53 -4.65 -5.90
CA TYR A 22 0.46 -4.27 -6.90
C TYR A 22 0.04 -4.73 -8.30
N ARG A 23 -0.29 -6.01 -8.47
CA ARG A 23 -0.63 -6.63 -9.76
C ARG A 23 -1.91 -6.08 -10.38
N THR A 24 -2.88 -5.68 -9.54
CA THR A 24 -4.16 -5.10 -10.03
C THR A 24 -4.06 -3.60 -10.32
N CYS A 25 -2.95 -2.95 -9.95
CA CYS A 25 -2.81 -1.52 -10.14
C CYS A 25 -2.78 -1.17 -11.64
N PRO A 26 -3.65 -0.28 -12.15
CA PRO A 26 -3.62 0.12 -13.56
C PRO A 26 -2.37 0.95 -13.92
N VAL A 27 -1.67 1.46 -12.91
CA VAL A 27 -0.44 2.25 -13.01
C VAL A 27 0.69 1.50 -12.30
N ILE A 28 0.74 0.18 -12.47
CA ILE A 28 1.78 -0.71 -11.91
C ILE A 28 3.20 -0.21 -12.24
N ASP A 29 4.16 -0.52 -11.38
CA ASP A 29 5.57 -0.09 -11.44
C ASP A 29 5.79 1.43 -11.34
N LYS A 30 4.73 2.23 -11.28
CA LYS A 30 4.78 3.68 -11.09
C LYS A 30 4.04 4.10 -9.84
N ALA A 31 2.74 3.80 -9.76
CA ALA A 31 1.90 4.12 -8.61
C ALA A 31 2.12 3.17 -7.43
N ILE A 32 2.42 1.90 -7.71
CA ILE A 32 2.76 0.90 -6.70
C ILE A 32 3.97 0.12 -7.21
N THR A 33 5.04 0.06 -6.42
CA THR A 33 6.21 -0.81 -6.65
C THR A 33 6.29 -1.87 -5.56
N VAL A 34 7.17 -2.86 -5.74
CA VAL A 34 7.49 -3.86 -4.71
C VAL A 34 8.96 -3.72 -4.33
N GLU A 35 9.23 -3.38 -3.08
CA GLU A 35 10.58 -3.35 -2.52
C GLU A 35 10.89 -4.69 -1.86
N ASN A 36 12.08 -5.21 -2.14
CA ASN A 36 12.55 -6.49 -1.63
C ASN A 36 13.61 -6.26 -0.57
N TYR A 37 13.36 -6.72 0.65
CA TYR A 37 14.37 -6.73 1.70
C TYR A 37 14.41 -8.06 2.43
N LEU A 38 15.59 -8.39 2.97
CA LEU A 38 15.79 -9.60 3.74
C LEU A 38 15.02 -9.47 5.07
N ASN A 39 14.19 -10.47 5.38
CA ASN A 39 13.50 -10.52 6.66
C ASN A 39 14.52 -10.72 7.78
N VAL A 40 14.84 -9.65 8.51
CA VAL A 40 15.82 -9.66 9.61
C VAL A 40 15.47 -10.64 10.74
N LYS A 41 14.19 -11.01 10.90
CA LYS A 41 13.74 -11.95 11.94
C LYS A 41 14.01 -13.41 11.59
N THR A 42 14.03 -13.78 10.30
CA THR A 42 14.20 -15.18 9.86
C THR A 42 15.48 -15.42 9.05
N GLY A 43 16.11 -14.36 8.54
CA GLY A 43 17.35 -14.40 7.77
C GLY A 43 17.27 -15.18 6.44
N ARG A 44 16.09 -15.68 6.08
CA ARG A 44 15.88 -16.63 4.97
C ARG A 44 14.81 -16.21 3.98
N HIS A 45 13.79 -15.46 4.44
CA HIS A 45 12.69 -15.04 3.59
C HIS A 45 12.90 -13.60 3.10
N THR A 46 12.62 -13.37 1.81
CA THR A 46 12.52 -12.01 1.26
C THR A 46 11.12 -11.49 1.54
N ILE A 47 11.00 -10.29 2.10
CA ILE A 47 9.73 -9.57 2.20
C ILE A 47 9.55 -8.76 0.92
N PHE A 48 8.34 -8.82 0.37
CA PHE A 48 7.93 -8.10 -0.83
C PHE A 48 7.02 -6.95 -0.39
N GLU A 49 7.57 -5.85 0.08
CA GLU A 49 6.76 -4.74 0.58
C GLU A 49 6.18 -3.92 -0.59
N PRO A 50 4.85 -3.78 -0.71
CA PRO A 50 4.27 -2.84 -1.66
C PRO A 50 4.53 -1.41 -1.18
N VAL A 51 5.00 -0.54 -2.08
CA VAL A 51 5.22 0.89 -1.81
C VAL A 51 4.36 1.71 -2.75
N VAL A 52 3.54 2.60 -2.20
CA VAL A 52 2.65 3.47 -2.99
C VAL A 52 3.33 4.83 -3.23
N HIS A 53 3.48 5.20 -4.50
CA HIS A 53 4.05 6.48 -4.91
C HIS A 53 2.94 7.50 -5.15
N LYS A 54 2.81 8.47 -4.24
CA LYS A 54 1.74 9.49 -4.27
C LYS A 54 1.64 10.22 -5.60
N LYS A 55 2.78 10.46 -6.26
CA LYS A 55 2.87 11.21 -7.52
C LYS A 55 2.10 10.55 -8.66
N ASP A 56 2.16 9.22 -8.74
CA ASP A 56 1.60 8.44 -9.84
C ASP A 56 0.28 7.73 -9.45
N CYS A 57 -0.01 7.64 -8.15
CA CYS A 57 -1.24 7.06 -7.65
C CYS A 57 -2.46 7.92 -7.96
N THR A 58 -3.36 7.40 -8.79
CA THR A 58 -4.60 8.07 -9.22
C THR A 58 -5.72 8.06 -8.17
N GLY A 59 -5.58 7.29 -7.09
CA GLY A 59 -6.64 7.11 -6.10
C GLY A 59 -7.84 6.29 -6.60
N CYS A 60 -7.66 5.44 -7.62
CA CYS A 60 -8.77 4.67 -8.24
C CYS A 60 -9.44 3.62 -7.34
N GLY A 61 -8.82 3.22 -6.21
CA GLY A 61 -9.41 2.27 -5.25
C GLY A 61 -9.36 0.79 -5.65
N ILE A 62 -8.79 0.44 -6.81
CA ILE A 62 -8.70 -0.95 -7.28
C ILE A 62 -7.86 -1.81 -6.32
N CYS A 63 -6.76 -1.27 -5.82
CA CYS A 63 -5.87 -1.96 -4.88
C CYS A 63 -6.54 -2.26 -3.51
N GLU A 64 -7.41 -1.36 -3.04
CA GLU A 64 -8.18 -1.52 -1.80
C GLU A 64 -9.22 -2.63 -1.95
N LYS A 65 -10.01 -2.59 -3.03
CA LYS A 65 -11.02 -3.62 -3.33
C LYS A 65 -10.43 -5.00 -3.60
N ALA A 66 -9.21 -5.05 -4.14
CA ALA A 66 -8.53 -6.31 -4.44
C ALA A 66 -7.82 -6.91 -3.22
N CYS A 67 -7.74 -6.18 -2.10
CA CYS A 67 -7.18 -6.74 -0.87
C CYS A 67 -8.05 -7.92 -0.42
N VAL A 68 -7.41 -9.05 -0.12
CA VAL A 68 -8.09 -10.31 0.26
C VAL A 68 -8.47 -10.37 1.75
N LEU A 69 -8.11 -9.34 2.52
CA LEU A 69 -8.43 -9.24 3.94
C LEU A 69 -9.82 -8.61 4.10
N ASP A 70 -10.57 -9.06 5.11
CA ASP A 70 -11.88 -8.47 5.45
C ASP A 70 -11.75 -6.98 5.82
N SER A 71 -10.65 -6.60 6.47
CA SER A 71 -10.21 -5.22 6.66
C SER A 71 -9.00 -4.94 5.78
N PRO A 72 -9.14 -4.15 4.69
CA PRO A 72 -8.04 -3.91 3.75
C PRO A 72 -6.81 -3.28 4.41
N ALA A 73 -5.64 -3.88 4.20
CA ALA A 73 -4.38 -3.31 4.67
C ALA A 73 -3.93 -2.08 3.86
N ILE A 74 -4.55 -1.83 2.71
CA ILE A 74 -4.32 -0.68 1.83
C ILE A 74 -5.65 -0.01 1.54
N VAL A 75 -5.74 1.29 1.79
CA VAL A 75 -6.96 2.09 1.63
C VAL A 75 -6.67 3.37 0.86
N VAL A 76 -7.64 3.86 0.09
CA VAL A 76 -7.56 5.16 -0.58
C VAL A 76 -8.01 6.24 0.39
N GLN A 77 -7.07 7.10 0.79
CA GLN A 77 -7.41 8.33 1.48
C GLN A 77 -8.11 9.29 0.52
N PRO A 78 -9.10 10.07 1.02
CA PRO A 78 -9.69 11.14 0.24
C PRO A 78 -8.58 12.01 -0.35
N LEU A 79 -8.72 12.37 -1.62
CA LEU A 79 -7.95 13.48 -2.18
C LEU A 79 -8.36 14.69 -1.35
N GLN A 80 -7.55 15.08 -0.35
CA GLN A 80 -7.85 16.28 0.43
C GLN A 80 -8.10 17.43 -0.57
N PRO A 81 -9.28 18.07 -0.58
CA PRO A 81 -9.34 19.41 -1.15
C PRO A 81 -8.34 20.28 -0.35
N PRO A 82 -7.59 21.19 -0.98
CA PRO A 82 -6.67 22.06 -0.27
C PRO A 82 -7.47 23.12 0.50
N THR A 83 -7.91 22.80 1.72
CA THR A 83 -8.58 23.69 2.69
C THR A 83 -8.38 23.06 4.07
N GLU A 84 -7.94 23.67 5.15
CA GLU A 84 -7.61 25.05 5.55
C GLU A 84 -6.84 24.90 6.89
N SER A 85 -6.14 25.95 7.33
CA SER A 85 -5.15 25.99 8.42
C SER A 85 -5.55 25.33 9.76
N TRP A 86 -4.69 24.45 10.27
CA TRP A 86 -4.70 24.00 11.67
C TRP A 86 -3.69 24.82 12.50
N TYR A 87 -3.98 26.09 12.79
CA TYR A 87 -3.35 26.87 13.87
C TYR A 87 -4.21 28.06 14.34
N GLU A 88 -5.53 27.94 14.37
CA GLU A 88 -6.35 28.83 15.18
C GLU A 88 -6.94 28.05 16.35
N GLY A 89 -6.28 28.22 17.50
CA GLY A 89 -6.64 27.74 18.83
C GLY A 89 -5.78 28.45 19.85
#